data_AF-A0A3D2DN45-F1
#
_entry.id   AF-A0A3D2DN45-F1
#
_cell.length_a   1.000
_cell.length_b   1.000
_cell.length_c   1.000
_cell.angle_alpha   90.00
_cell.angle_beta   90.00
_cell.angle_gamma   90.00
#
_symmetry.space_group_name_H-M   'P 1'
#
loop_
_entity.id
_entity.type
_entity.pdbx_description
1 polymer ?
#
loop_
_entity_poly.entity_id
_entity_poly.type
_entity_poly.pdbx_seq_one_letter_code
_entity_poly.pdbx_strand_id
1 'polypeptide(L)' 'LLKAMNIKIVEKEGFEADDLLGTIAKNSQKDGIDVSIVSGDRDLLQLADDKIKIRIPKTKKGSTEVEDYYP' A
#
# COMPACT_ATOMS: atom_id res chain seq x y z
N LEU A 1 -2.65 15.17 -12.23
CA LEU A 1 -2.01 15.47 -10.93
C LEU A 1 -0.86 14.51 -10.61
N LEU A 2 -1.10 13.21 -10.43
CA LEU A 2 -0.06 12.23 -10.03
C LEU A 2 1.17 12.21 -10.96
N LYS A 3 0.96 12.20 -12.29
CA LYS A 3 2.07 12.30 -13.27
C LYS A 3 2.89 13.57 -13.11
N ALA A 4 2.25 14.71 -12.79
CA ALA A 4 2.93 15.98 -12.54
C ALA A 4 3.71 15.99 -11.22
N MET A 5 3.30 15.16 -10.26
CA MET A 5 4.02 14.92 -9.00
C MET A 5 5.14 13.87 -9.15
N ASN A 6 5.41 13.41 -10.37
CA ASN A 6 6.37 12.34 -10.67
C ASN A 6 6.07 11.02 -9.93
N ILE A 7 4.79 10.75 -9.67
CA ILE A 7 4.33 9.48 -9.10
C ILE A 7 4.10 8.49 -10.24
N LYS A 8 4.79 7.35 -10.18
CA LYS A 8 4.62 6.27 -11.15
C LYS A 8 3.22 5.67 -10.99
N ILE A 9 2.49 5.61 -12.10
CA ILE A 9 1.21 4.89 -12.20
C ILE A 9 1.50 3.53 -12.82
N VAL A 10 0.96 2.47 -12.21
CA VAL A 10 1.07 1.08 -12.67
C VAL A 10 -0.34 0.55 -12.84
N GLU A 11 -0.62 -0.02 -14.00
CA GLU A 11 -1.89 -0.67 -14.34
C GLU A 11 -1.60 -1.83 -15.29
N LYS A 12 -2.42 -2.87 -15.23
CA LYS A 12 -2.32 -4.03 -16.10
C LYS A 12 -3.71 -4.60 -16.33
N GLU A 13 -4.12 -4.71 -17.58
CA GLU A 13 -5.43 -5.26 -17.94
C GLU A 13 -5.57 -6.70 -17.43
N GLY A 14 -6.72 -6.99 -16.81
CA GLY A 14 -7.02 -8.31 -16.24
C GLY A 14 -6.42 -8.57 -14.86
N PHE A 15 -5.83 -7.58 -14.19
CA PHE A 15 -5.31 -7.68 -12.82
C PHE A 15 -5.94 -6.62 -11.93
N GLU A 16 -6.17 -6.97 -10.67
CA GLU A 16 -6.67 -6.04 -9.67
C GLU A 16 -5.51 -5.21 -9.08
N ALA A 17 -5.83 -4.10 -8.42
CA ALA A 17 -4.82 -3.17 -7.93
C ALA A 17 -4.03 -3.77 -6.75
N ASP A 18 -4.67 -4.59 -5.93
CA ASP A 18 -4.09 -5.33 -4.82
C ASP A 18 -3.11 -6.41 -5.30
N ASP A 19 -3.40 -7.12 -6.40
CA ASP A 19 -2.46 -8.06 -7.04
C ASP A 19 -1.14 -7.37 -7.42
N LEU A 20 -1.26 -6.21 -8.07
CA LEU A 20 -0.11 -5.41 -8.50
C LEU A 20 0.66 -4.85 -7.30
N LEU A 21 -0.05 -4.29 -6.32
CA LEU A 21 0.53 -3.77 -5.08
C LEU A 21 1.25 -4.86 -4.31
N GLY A 22 0.63 -6.03 -4.12
CA GLY A 22 1.21 -7.16 -3.41
C GLY A 22 2.47 -7.68 -4.10
N THR A 23 2.45 -7.81 -5.43
CA THR A 23 3.63 -8.22 -6.20
C THR A 23 4.78 -7.23 -6.04
N ILE A 24 4.53 -5.93 -6.18
CA ILE A 24 5.55 -4.88 -6.03
C ILE A 24 6.09 -4.85 -4.60
N ALA A 25 5.21 -4.94 -3.60
CA ALA A 25 5.58 -4.91 -2.20
C ALA A 25 6.48 -6.09 -1.83
N LYS A 26 6.08 -7.32 -2.21
CA LYS A 26 6.87 -8.53 -1.93
C LYS A 26 8.21 -8.55 -2.67
N ASN A 27 8.28 -8.03 -3.89
CA ASN A 27 9.56 -7.91 -4.59
C ASN A 27 10.47 -6.87 -3.93
N SER A 28 9.94 -5.71 -3.57
CA SER A 28 10.72 -4.66 -2.89
C SER A 28 11.23 -5.12 -1.52
N GLN A 29 10.40 -5.85 -0.77
CA GLN A 29 10.80 -6.48 0.48
C GLN A 29 11.97 -7.46 0.28
N LYS A 30 11.93 -8.30 -0.77
CA LYS A 30 13.01 -9.25 -1.08
C LYS A 30 14.33 -8.53 -1.36
N ASP A 31 14.26 -7.33 -1.92
CA ASP A 31 15.41 -6.45 -2.15
C ASP A 31 15.83 -5.70 -0.87
N GLY A 32 15.22 -5.98 0.27
CA GLY A 32 15.54 -5.41 1.59
C GLY A 32 14.91 -4.03 1.85
N ILE A 33 14.02 -3.57 0.97
CA ILE A 33 13.39 -2.25 1.02
C ILE A 33 12.20 -2.28 1.99
N ASP A 34 12.10 -1.28 2.87
CA ASP A 34 10.93 -1.09 3.73
C ASP A 34 9.77 -0.50 2.89
N VAL A 35 8.62 -1.17 2.91
CA VAL A 35 7.44 -0.84 2.11
C VAL A 35 6.34 -0.28 3.00
N SER A 36 5.69 0.79 2.56
CA SER A 36 4.47 1.32 3.18
C SER A 36 3.34 1.34 2.16
N ILE A 37 2.29 0.57 2.41
CA ILE A 37 1.08 0.53 1.60
C ILE A 37 0.02 1.39 2.28
N VAL A 38 -0.48 2.40 1.59
CA VAL A 38 -1.58 3.25 2.07
C VAL A 38 -2.85 2.87 1.32
N SER A 39 -3.82 2.25 2.01
CA SER A 39 -5.10 1.84 1.41
C SER A 39 -6.21 1.83 2.45
N GLY A 40 -7.44 2.07 2.02
CA GLY A 40 -8.64 1.83 2.83
C GLY A 40 -9.05 0.37 2.88
N ASP A 41 -8.48 -0.46 2.01
CA ASP A 41 -8.76 -1.88 1.90
C ASP A 41 -8.06 -2.68 3.02
N ARG A 42 -8.85 -3.43 3.77
CA ARG A 42 -8.37 -4.26 4.88
C ARG A 42 -7.87 -5.63 4.42
N ASP A 43 -8.19 -6.06 3.21
CA ASP A 43 -7.75 -7.34 2.70
C ASP A 43 -6.22 -7.33 2.46
N LEU A 44 -5.62 -6.15 2.29
CA LEU A 44 -4.17 -5.97 2.24
C LEU A 44 -3.45 -6.26 3.56
N LEU A 45 -4.16 -6.40 4.69
CA LEU A 45 -3.55 -6.80 5.97
C LEU A 45 -2.85 -8.15 5.87
N GLN A 46 -3.30 -9.04 4.97
CA GLN A 46 -2.64 -10.33 4.73
C GLN A 46 -1.20 -10.19 4.19
N LEU A 47 -0.83 -9.02 3.66
CA LEU A 47 0.51 -8.76 3.12
C LEU A 47 1.49 -8.22 4.18
N ALA A 48 0.98 -7.81 5.36
CA ALA A 48 1.78 -7.19 6.41
C ALA A 48 2.89 -8.14 6.91
N ASP A 49 4.09 -7.59 7.09
CA ASP A 49 5.22 -8.28 7.73
C ASP A 49 6.25 -7.28 8.26
N ASP A 50 7.42 -7.77 8.70
CA ASP A 50 8.51 -6.97 9.26
C ASP A 50 9.00 -5.83 8.35
N LYS A 51 8.79 -5.96 7.04
CA LYS A 51 9.23 -5.03 5.99
C LYS A 51 8.08 -4.36 5.26
N ILE A 52 6.86 -4.89 5.35
CA ILE A 52 5.68 -4.35 4.69
C ILE A 52 4.70 -3.85 5.74
N LYS A 53 4.58 -2.53 5.83
CA LYS A 53 3.62 -1.84 6.70
C LYS A 53 2.35 -1.49 5.95
N ILE A 54 1.19 -1.86 6.50
CA ILE A 54 -0.12 -1.45 5.99
C ILE A 54 -0.64 -0.25 6.79
N ARG A 55 -1.02 0.81 6.10
CA ARG A 55 -1.43 2.09 6.68
C ARG A 55 -2.83 2.42 6.21
N ILE A 56 -3.79 2.41 7.12
CA ILE A 56 -5.21 2.59 6.80
C ILE A 56 -5.64 4.00 7.20
N PRO A 57 -5.95 4.89 6.24
CA PRO A 57 -6.52 6.19 6.55
C PRO A 57 -7.96 6.04 7.07
N LYS A 58 -8.27 6.68 8.19
CA LYS A 58 -9.62 6.80 8.74
C LYS A 58 -9.98 8.26 8.88
N THR A 59 -11.13 8.63 8.33
CA THR A 59 -11.69 9.97 8.54
C THR A 59 -12.70 9.93 9.68
N LYS A 60 -12.45 10.69 10.75
CA LYS A 60 -13.35 10.80 11.90
C LYS A 60 -13.52 12.26 12.27
N LYS A 61 -14.77 12.73 12.38
CA LYS A 61 -15.10 14.11 12.79
C LYS A 61 -14.35 15.21 12.02
N GLY A 62 -14.09 15.01 10.73
CA GLY A 62 -13.42 16.00 9.87
C GLY A 62 -11.90 15.98 9.91
N SER A 63 -11.27 15.12 10.71
CA SER A 63 -9.83 14.84 10.64
C SER A 63 -9.56 13.49 9.98
N THR A 64 -8.44 13.37 9.29
CA THR A 64 -7.91 12.09 8.77
C THR A 64 -6.75 11.65 9.64
N GLU A 65 -6.89 10.48 10.25
CA GLU A 65 -5.86 9.79 11.02
C GLU A 65 -5.42 8.56 10.24
N VAL A 66 -4.15 8.17 10.35
CA VAL A 66 -3.63 6.96 9.70
C VAL A 66 -3.28 5.96 10.79
N GLU A 67 -3.90 4.79 10.74
CA GLU A 67 -3.57 3.67 11.61
C GLU A 67 -2.56 2.76 10.91
N ASP A 68 -1.42 2.54 11.56
CA ASP A 68 -0.38 1.63 11.10
C ASP A 68 -0.64 0.23 11.67
N TYR A 69 -0.66 -0.78 10.81
CA TYR A 69 -0.80 -2.19 11.18
C TYR A 69 0.54 -2.90 10.99
N TYR A 70 0.92 -3.66 12.03
CA TYR A 70 2.09 -4.51 12.10
C TYR A 70 1.63 -5.97 12.25
N PRO A 71 2.46 -6.97 11.88
CA PRO A 71 2.20 -8.36 12.21
C PRO A 71 2.03 -8.60 13.72
#